data_AF-A0A352CAI7-F1
#
_entry.id   AF-A0A352CAI7-F1
#
_cell.length_a   1.000
_cell.length_b   1.000
_cell.length_c   1.000
_cell.angle_alpha   90.00
_cell.angle_beta   90.00
_cell.angle_gamma   90.00
#
_symmetry.space_group_name_H-M   'P 1'
#
loop_
_entity.id
_entity.type
_entity.pdbx_description
1 polymer ?
#
loop_
_entity_poly.entity_id
_entity_poly.type
_entity_poly.pdbx_seq_one_letter_code
_entity_poly.pdbx_strand_id
1 'polypeptide(L)' 'MAEEARSSSGLTEGEAKEFHNVLMISMGAFFVMNAIAHGLIWGWRPWFGPY' A
#
# COMPACT_ATOMS: atom_id res chain seq x y z
N MET A 1 16.65 -20.00 -24.63
CA MET A 1 15.84 -19.74 -23.44
C MET A 1 14.47 -19.38 -23.95
N ALA A 2 13.46 -20.19 -23.65
CA ALA A 2 12.10 -19.89 -24.07
C ALA A 2 11.76 -18.45 -23.67
N GLU A 3 11.04 -17.76 -24.53
CA GLU A 3 10.33 -16.53 -24.22
C GLU A 3 9.48 -16.78 -22.97
N GLU A 4 10.05 -16.64 -21.78
CA GLU A 4 9.32 -16.78 -20.52
C GLU A 4 8.19 -15.77 -20.60
N ALA A 5 6.94 -16.25 -20.44
CA ALA A 5 5.73 -15.48 -20.66
C ALA A 5 5.79 -14.13 -19.93
N ARG A 6 6.26 -13.10 -20.62
CA ARG A 6 6.34 -11.75 -20.07
C ARG A 6 4.91 -11.30 -19.87
N SER A 7 4.60 -10.88 -18.64
CA SER A 7 3.26 -10.41 -18.30
C SER A 7 2.90 -9.15 -19.10
N SER A 8 1.65 -8.71 -19.04
CA SER A 8 1.21 -7.47 -19.72
C SER A 8 1.94 -6.21 -19.24
N SER A 9 2.57 -6.25 -18.06
CA SER A 9 3.46 -5.19 -17.56
C SER A 9 4.91 -5.34 -18.00
N GLY A 10 5.24 -6.39 -18.75
CA GLY A 10 6.58 -6.70 -19.22
C GLY A 10 7.51 -7.26 -18.16
N LEU A 11 7.02 -7.50 -16.93
CA LEU A 11 7.79 -8.08 -15.82
C LEU A 11 7.72 -9.61 -15.84
N THR A 12 8.82 -10.23 -15.41
CA THR A 12 8.83 -11.63 -14.98
C THR A 12 8.08 -11.78 -13.65
N GLU A 13 7.66 -12.99 -13.32
CA GLU A 13 6.95 -13.26 -12.06
C GLU A 13 7.80 -12.90 -10.82
N GLY A 14 9.12 -13.10 -10.90
CA GLY A 14 10.06 -12.74 -9.84
C GLY A 14 10.11 -11.23 -9.58
N GLU A 15 10.28 -10.44 -10.65
CA GLU A 15 10.32 -8.97 -10.55
C GLU A 15 9.00 -8.40 -10.02
N ALA A 16 7.86 -8.97 -10.45
CA ALA A 16 6.55 -8.56 -9.96
C ALA A 16 6.38 -8.82 -8.46
N LYS A 17 6.86 -9.97 -7.95
CA LYS A 17 6.82 -10.31 -6.53
C LYS A 17 7.72 -9.42 -5.68
N GLU A 18 8.89 -9.05 -6.19
CA GLU A 18 9.80 -8.14 -5.50
C GLU A 18 9.19 -6.75 -5.34
N PHE A 19 8.64 -6.17 -6.41
CA PHE A 19 7.92 -4.91 -6.35
C PHE A 19 6.74 -4.98 -5.39
N HIS A 20 5.92 -6.04 -5.51
CA HIS A 20 4.75 -6.23 -4.65
C HIS A 20 5.14 -6.28 -3.16
N ASN A 21 6.23 -6.95 -2.82
CA ASN A 21 6.70 -7.05 -1.43
C ASN A 21 7.02 -5.65 -0.86
N VAL A 22 7.84 -4.87 -1.57
CA VAL A 22 8.20 -3.50 -1.14
C VAL A 22 6.97 -2.59 -1.08
N LEU A 23 6.08 -2.69 -2.07
CA LEU A 23 4.82 -1.95 -2.09
C LEU A 23 3.98 -2.27 -0.84
N MET A 24 3.80 -3.54 -0.51
CA MET A 24 2.96 -3.93 0.62
C MET A 24 3.56 -3.54 1.97
N ILE A 25 4.87 -3.64 2.16
CA ILE A 25 5.54 -3.19 3.39
C ILE A 25 5.39 -1.67 3.56
N SER A 26 5.74 -0.91 2.52
CA SER A 26 5.70 0.56 2.57
C SER A 26 4.27 1.10 2.72
N MET A 27 3.31 0.52 1.98
CA MET A 27 1.90 0.86 2.07
C MET A 27 1.34 0.52 3.46
N GLY A 28 1.67 -0.64 4.01
CA GLY A 28 1.28 -1.03 5.37
C GLY A 28 1.81 -0.06 6.43
N ALA A 29 3.09 0.27 6.36
CA ALA A 29 3.71 1.25 7.26
C ALA A 29 3.04 2.63 7.17
N PHE A 30 2.74 3.09 5.96
CA PHE A 30 2.03 4.34 5.73
C PHE A 30 0.63 4.33 6.35
N PHE A 31 -0.16 3.27 6.14
CA PHE A 31 -1.52 3.19 6.68
C PHE A 31 -1.54 3.10 8.21
N VAL A 32 -0.60 2.40 8.83
CA VAL A 32 -0.47 2.37 10.30
C VAL A 32 -0.21 3.77 10.84
N MET A 33 0.77 4.48 10.26
CA MET A 33 1.10 5.84 10.66
C MET A 33 -0.08 6.80 10.44
N ASN A 34 -0.75 6.68 9.28
CA ASN A 34 -1.90 7.50 8.93
C ASN A 34 -3.07 7.26 9.89
N ALA A 35 -3.40 6.01 10.21
CA ALA A 35 -4.44 5.65 11.15
C ALA A 35 -4.20 6.23 12.55
N ILE A 36 -2.95 6.18 13.04
CA ILE A 36 -2.57 6.79 14.33
C ILE A 36 -2.80 8.31 14.28
N ALA A 37 -2.27 8.99 13.26
CA ALA A 37 -2.42 10.43 13.12
C ALA A 37 -3.89 10.86 13.02
N HIS A 38 -4.69 10.11 12.25
CA HIS A 38 -6.11 10.38 12.06
C HIS A 38 -6.88 10.12 13.35
N GLY A 39 -6.56 9.06 14.09
CA GLY A 39 -7.15 8.77 15.40
C GLY A 39 -6.88 9.88 16.42
N LEU A 40 -5.65 10.39 16.48
CA LEU A 40 -5.28 11.52 17.35
C LEU A 40 -6.08 12.79 17.01
N ILE A 41 -6.15 13.14 15.72
CA ILE A 41 -6.90 14.31 15.25
C ILE A 41 -8.40 14.13 15.51
N TRP A 42 -8.94 12.93 15.29
CA TRP A 42 -10.36 12.62 15.52
C TRP A 42 -10.76 12.86 16.97
N GLY A 43 -9.86 12.55 17.93
CA GLY A 43 -10.09 12.82 19.36
C GLY A 43 -10.26 14.30 19.69
N TRP A 44 -9.65 15.21 18.92
CA TRP A 44 -9.81 16.66 19.09
C TRP A 44 -10.97 17.22 18.26
N ARG A 45 -11.06 16.85 16.98
CA ARG A 45 -12.03 17.37 16.01
C ARG A 45 -12.50 16.22 15.11
N PRO A 46 -13.62 15.56 15.45
CA PRO A 46 -14.17 14.50 14.63
C PRO A 46 -14.65 15.04 13.28
N TRP A 47 -14.57 14.18 12.28
CA TRP A 47 -14.69 14.47 10.85
C TRP A 47 -16.16 14.44 10.46
N PHE A 48 -16.88 13.50 11.08
CA PHE A 48 -18.32 13.37 11.03
C PHE A 48 -18.85 13.71 12.43
N GLY A 49 -19.35 14.93 12.57
CA GLY A 49 -20.09 15.40 13.75
C GLY A 49 -21.60 15.30 13.53
N PRO A 50 -22.42 15.42 14.59
CA PRO A 50 -23.87 15.34 14.48
C PRO A 50 -24.40 16.56 13.73
N TYR A 51 -24.63 16.41 12.43
CA TYR A 51 -25.69 17.12 11.72
C TYR A 51 -26.91 16.19 11.67
#